data_AF-A0A4R6JK34-F1
#
_entry.id   AF-A0A4R6JK34-F1
#
_cell.length_a   1.000
_cell.length_b   1.000
_cell.length_c   1.000
_cell.angle_alpha   90.00
_cell.angle_beta   90.00
_cell.angle_gamma   90.00
#
_symmetry.space_group_name_H-M   'P 1'
#
loop_
_entity.id
_entity.type
_entity.pdbx_description
1 polymer ?
#
loop_
_entity_poly.entity_id
_entity_poly.type
_entity_poly.pdbx_seq_one_letter_code
_entity_poly.pdbx_strand_id
1 'polypeptide(L)'
;MAGDAVNPSHPGAQPRGPDPILRSLPPEDRRAYLVGLVRAETAILLGALEPEAVPAGVTFDDLGLTRAEAVELRDRLAVVCGTDLPRDLLEQHPRPDAVADVIHGRLFGDPDGDNDR
;
A
#
# COMPACT_ATOMS: atom_id res chain seq x y z
N MET A 1 19.52 5.93 -40.78
CA MET A 1 20.54 6.01 -39.72
C MET A 1 19.93 6.81 -38.58
N ALA A 2 19.04 6.16 -37.80
CA ALA A 2 19.21 5.84 -36.36
C ALA A 2 19.06 7.09 -35.46
N GLY A 3 18.09 7.22 -34.55
CA GLY A 3 17.12 6.26 -34.04
C GLY A 3 15.97 6.97 -33.31
N ASP A 4 14.80 6.37 -33.44
CA ASP A 4 13.58 6.65 -32.68
C ASP A 4 13.83 6.28 -31.22
N ALA A 5 13.98 7.30 -30.36
CA ALA A 5 14.04 7.10 -28.92
C ALA A 5 12.62 6.84 -28.43
N VAL A 6 12.27 5.55 -28.49
CA VAL A 6 11.24 4.87 -27.72
C VAL A 6 10.88 5.62 -26.43
N ASN A 7 9.70 6.24 -26.46
CA ASN A 7 9.00 6.68 -25.26
C ASN A 7 8.75 5.44 -24.40
N PRO A 8 9.15 5.40 -23.11
CA PRO A 8 8.99 4.22 -22.28
C PRO A 8 7.52 3.83 -22.25
N SER A 9 7.23 2.70 -22.89
CA SER A 9 6.05 1.91 -22.60
C SER A 9 6.00 1.76 -21.08
N HIS A 10 4.87 2.08 -20.45
CA HIS A 10 4.57 1.49 -19.15
C HIS A 10 4.36 0.00 -19.42
N PRO A 11 5.30 -0.92 -19.12
CA PRO A 11 4.94 -2.32 -19.09
C PRO A 11 3.93 -2.48 -17.96
N GLY A 12 2.74 -2.99 -18.29
CA GLY A 12 1.81 -3.50 -17.30
C GLY A 12 2.47 -4.64 -16.52
N ALA A 13 3.09 -4.28 -15.39
CA ALA A 13 3.60 -5.24 -14.43
C ALA A 13 2.40 -5.83 -13.67
N GLN A 14 2.02 -7.04 -14.07
CA GLN A 14 1.27 -7.97 -13.24
C GLN A 14 2.17 -8.37 -12.06
N PRO A 15 1.66 -8.48 -10.82
CA PRO A 15 0.73 -9.54 -10.45
C PRO A 15 -0.56 -8.99 -9.80
N ARG A 16 -1.71 -9.54 -10.20
CA ARG A 16 -2.99 -9.32 -9.51
C ARG A 16 -3.11 -10.29 -8.34
N GLY A 17 -2.52 -9.93 -7.21
CA GLY A 17 -2.64 -10.66 -5.95
C GLY A 17 -1.49 -10.33 -5.01
N PRO A 18 -1.68 -10.52 -3.69
CA PRO A 18 -0.65 -10.22 -2.71
C PRO A 18 0.63 -10.98 -3.04
N ASP A 19 1.76 -10.31 -2.82
CA ASP A 19 3.10 -10.83 -3.07
C ASP A 19 3.21 -12.29 -2.57
N PRO A 20 3.69 -13.25 -3.38
CA PRO A 20 3.75 -14.66 -2.99
C PRO A 20 4.59 -14.86 -1.71
N ILE A 21 5.50 -13.93 -1.44
CA ILE A 21 6.28 -13.86 -0.20
C ILE A 21 5.36 -13.57 0.99
N LEU A 22 4.42 -12.62 0.88
CA LEU A 22 3.51 -12.23 1.97
C LEU A 22 2.66 -13.42 2.46
N ARG A 23 2.16 -14.26 1.55
CA ARG A 23 1.40 -15.47 1.94
C ARG A 23 2.27 -16.52 2.63
N SER A 24 3.55 -16.57 2.31
CA SER A 24 4.52 -17.51 2.88
C SER A 24 5.04 -17.10 4.25
N LEU A 25 4.92 -15.82 4.61
CA LEU A 25 5.30 -15.30 5.92
C LEU A 25 4.35 -15.78 7.03
N PRO A 26 4.84 -15.98 8.27
CA PRO A 26 3.99 -16.23 9.42
C PRO A 26 3.15 -14.99 9.76
N PRO A 27 2.00 -15.16 10.44
CA PRO A 27 1.03 -14.08 10.68
C PRO A 27 1.63 -12.86 11.40
N GLU A 28 2.59 -13.08 12.30
CA GLU A 28 3.31 -12.01 13.00
C GLU A 28 4.19 -11.16 12.06
N ASP A 29 4.81 -11.78 11.05
CA ASP A 29 5.66 -11.08 10.08
C ASP A 29 4.85 -10.44 8.94
N ARG A 30 3.66 -10.97 8.62
CA ARG A 30 2.78 -10.38 7.60
C ARG A 30 2.42 -8.95 7.92
N ARG A 31 2.05 -8.68 9.17
CA ARG A 31 1.74 -7.32 9.63
C ARG A 31 2.96 -6.42 9.51
N ALA A 32 4.13 -6.86 9.98
CA ALA A 32 5.36 -6.09 9.91
C ALA A 32 5.75 -5.75 8.45
N TYR A 33 5.61 -6.72 7.55
CA TYR A 33 5.82 -6.53 6.12
C TYR A 33 4.84 -5.51 5.52
N LEU A 34 3.54 -5.61 5.83
CA LEU A 34 2.53 -4.65 5.35
C LEU A 34 2.79 -3.24 5.87
N VAL A 35 3.21 -3.09 7.12
CA VAL A 35 3.63 -1.79 7.67
C VAL A 35 4.84 -1.26 6.89
N GLY A 36 5.83 -2.10 6.61
CA GLY A 36 6.98 -1.74 5.78
C GLY A 36 6.57 -1.28 4.37
N LEU A 37 5.61 -1.98 3.76
CA LEU A 37 5.08 -1.63 2.44
C LEU A 37 4.38 -0.27 2.45
N VAL A 38 3.49 -0.02 3.42
CA VAL A 38 2.81 1.28 3.55
C VAL A 38 3.83 2.41 3.75
N ARG A 39 4.86 2.17 4.57
CA ARG A 39 5.95 3.13 4.79
C ARG A 39 6.78 3.39 3.53
N ALA A 40 7.06 2.36 2.74
CA ALA A 40 7.79 2.50 1.48
C ALA A 40 7.01 3.30 0.43
N GLU A 41 5.73 2.99 0.23
CA GLU A 41 4.88 3.77 -0.68
C GLU A 41 4.72 5.22 -0.19
N THR A 42 4.62 5.42 1.13
CA THR A 42 4.61 6.76 1.74
C THR A 42 5.91 7.51 1.51
N ALA A 43 7.06 6.87 1.71
CA ALA A 43 8.38 7.46 1.50
C ALA A 43 8.57 7.91 0.05
N ILE A 44 8.10 7.12 -0.92
CA ILE A 44 8.15 7.45 -2.35
C ILE A 44 7.37 8.74 -2.64
N LEU A 45 6.19 8.92 -2.04
CA LEU A 45 5.37 10.12 -2.22
C LEU A 45 6.03 11.35 -1.59
N LEU A 46 6.55 11.20 -0.38
CA LEU A 46 7.27 12.25 0.34
C LEU A 46 8.65 12.56 -0.24
N GLY A 47 9.14 11.78 -1.22
CA GLY A 47 10.49 11.90 -1.77
C GLY A 47 11.60 11.52 -0.78
N ALA A 48 11.28 10.74 0.25
CA ALA A 48 12.24 10.21 1.19
C ALA A 48 13.04 9.06 0.57
N LEU A 49 14.34 8.97 0.90
CA LEU A 49 15.22 7.95 0.36
C LEU A 49 14.98 6.57 0.99
N GLU A 50 14.51 6.53 2.24
CA GLU A 50 14.34 5.29 3.00
C GLU A 50 12.95 5.18 3.65
N PRO A 51 12.30 4.00 3.60
CA PRO A 51 11.02 3.75 4.25
C PRO A 51 11.11 3.86 5.78
N GLU A 52 12.28 3.60 6.37
CA GLU A 52 12.49 3.75 7.81
C GLU A 52 12.32 5.19 8.30
N ALA A 53 12.52 6.18 7.41
CA ALA A 53 12.32 7.59 7.73
C ALA A 53 10.85 7.95 7.98
N VAL A 54 9.91 7.11 7.55
CA VAL A 54 8.47 7.27 7.78
C VAL A 54 8.09 6.53 9.06
N PRO A 55 7.84 7.18 10.21
CA PRO A 55 7.42 6.50 11.42
C PRO A 55 6.01 5.87 11.29
N ALA A 56 5.89 4.60 11.68
CA ALA A 56 4.65 3.83 11.52
C ALA A 56 3.48 4.33 12.39
N GLY A 57 3.77 4.96 13.52
CA GLY A 57 2.77 5.44 14.50
C GLY A 57 2.41 6.91 14.35
N VAL A 58 2.94 7.61 13.34
CA VAL A 58 2.66 9.03 13.08
C VAL A 58 1.63 9.15 11.97
N THR A 59 0.80 10.19 12.03
CA THR A 59 -0.24 10.38 11.03
C THR A 59 0.33 10.88 9.71
N PHE A 60 -0.31 10.53 8.60
CA PHE A 60 0.08 11.01 7.27
C PHE A 60 0.11 12.55 7.20
N ASP A 61 -0.84 13.23 7.85
CA ASP A 61 -0.86 14.69 7.94
C ASP A 61 0.38 15.27 8.65
N ASP A 62 0.80 14.66 9.76
CA ASP A 62 1.98 15.08 10.54
C ASP A 62 3.29 14.78 9.78
N LEU A 63 3.28 13.76 8.93
CA LEU A 63 4.36 13.45 7.98
C LEU A 63 4.43 14.44 6.80
N GLY A 64 3.44 15.33 6.64
CA GLY A 64 3.35 16.27 5.53
C GLY A 64 2.70 15.70 4.26
N LEU A 65 2.01 14.57 4.37
CA LEU A 65 1.32 13.93 3.25
C LEU A 65 0.06 14.71 2.90
N THR A 66 -0.06 15.12 1.65
CA THR A 66 -1.20 15.88 1.17
C THR A 66 -2.40 14.99 0.87
N ARG A 67 -3.61 15.58 0.78
CA ARG A 67 -4.82 14.84 0.40
C ARG A 67 -4.69 14.15 -0.97
N ALA A 68 -3.96 14.74 -1.90
CA ALA A 68 -3.69 14.13 -3.21
C ALA A 68 -2.78 12.90 -3.09
N GLU A 69 -1.71 13.01 -2.31
CA GLU A 69 -0.80 11.89 -2.02
C GLU A 69 -1.50 10.78 -1.24
N ALA A 70 -2.44 11.11 -0.36
CA ALA A 70 -3.22 10.11 0.35
C ALA A 70 -4.04 9.28 -0.64
N VAL A 71 -4.76 9.93 -1.57
CA VAL A 71 -5.53 9.21 -2.60
C VAL A 71 -4.63 8.32 -3.47
N GLU A 72 -3.44 8.82 -3.84
CA GLU A 72 -2.42 8.06 -4.59
C GLU A 72 -1.88 6.87 -3.79
N LEU A 73 -1.51 7.07 -2.52
CA LEU A 73 -1.06 6.01 -1.60
C LEU A 73 -2.09 4.88 -1.53
N ARG A 74 -3.36 5.23 -1.39
CA ARG A 74 -4.45 4.26 -1.34
C ARG A 74 -4.55 3.48 -2.65
N ASP A 75 -4.47 4.14 -3.80
CA ASP A 75 -4.55 3.48 -5.11
C ASP A 75 -3.39 2.51 -5.31
N ARG A 76 -2.16 2.96 -5.03
CA ARG A 76 -0.95 2.13 -5.08
C ARG A 76 -1.03 0.93 -4.15
N LEU A 77 -1.47 1.11 -2.91
CA LEU A 77 -1.66 0.01 -1.96
C LEU A 77 -2.72 -0.98 -2.44
N ALA A 78 -3.83 -0.52 -3.01
CA ALA A 78 -4.87 -1.38 -3.56
C ALA A 78 -4.32 -2.24 -4.72
N VAL A 79 -3.52 -1.64 -5.59
CA VAL A 79 -2.85 -2.32 -6.71
C VAL A 79 -1.85 -3.36 -6.20
N VAL A 80 -0.93 -2.99 -5.31
CA VAL A 80 0.14 -3.88 -4.82
C VAL A 80 -0.43 -5.02 -3.98
N CYS A 81 -1.41 -4.74 -3.12
CA CYS A 81 -2.03 -5.77 -2.29
C CYS A 81 -3.03 -6.62 -3.08
N GLY A 82 -3.47 -6.16 -4.26
CA GLY A 82 -4.50 -6.82 -5.05
C GLY A 82 -5.84 -6.89 -4.32
N THR A 83 -6.14 -5.92 -3.45
CA THR A 83 -7.41 -5.82 -2.71
C THR A 83 -8.06 -4.46 -2.97
N ASP A 84 -9.38 -4.44 -3.00
CA ASP A 84 -10.10 -3.18 -2.99
C ASP A 84 -9.92 -2.50 -1.63
N LEU A 85 -9.59 -1.21 -1.62
CA LEU A 85 -9.43 -0.40 -0.41
C LEU A 85 -10.47 0.72 -0.39
N PRO A 86 -11.18 0.91 0.74
CA PRO A 86 -12.21 1.91 0.83
C PRO A 86 -11.59 3.30 0.67
N ARG A 87 -12.32 4.21 0.03
CA ARG A 87 -11.81 5.56 -0.26
C ARG A 87 -11.52 6.34 1.02
N ASP A 88 -12.34 6.12 2.04
CA ASP A 88 -12.25 6.75 3.35
C ASP A 88 -11.17 6.11 4.26
N LEU A 89 -10.45 5.09 3.78
CA LEU A 89 -9.47 4.33 4.58
C LEU A 89 -8.48 5.25 5.30
N LEU A 90 -7.90 6.19 4.57
CA LEU A 90 -6.88 7.09 5.12
C LEU A 90 -7.46 8.21 5.97
N GLU A 91 -8.75 8.55 5.79
CA GLU A 91 -9.45 9.50 6.66
C GLU A 91 -9.82 8.84 8.00
N GLN A 92 -10.20 7.56 7.99
CA GLN A 92 -10.51 6.78 9.21
C GLN A 92 -9.25 6.29 9.94
N HIS A 93 -8.23 5.89 9.17
CA HIS A 93 -6.98 5.33 9.65
C HIS A 93 -5.83 6.18 9.12
N PRO A 94 -5.60 7.38 9.69
CA PRO A 94 -4.59 8.30 9.20
C PRO A 94 -3.16 7.88 9.58
N ARG A 95 -2.91 6.61 9.96
CA ARG A 95 -1.59 6.11 10.36
C ARG A 95 -1.16 4.91 9.52
N PRO A 96 0.13 4.79 9.18
CA PRO A 96 0.67 3.64 8.44
C PRO A 96 0.36 2.30 9.11
N ASP A 97 0.52 2.21 10.44
CA ASP A 97 0.27 0.98 11.20
C ASP A 97 -1.19 0.52 11.12
N ALA A 98 -2.12 1.48 11.18
CA ALA A 98 -3.55 1.22 11.17
C ALA A 98 -4.03 0.80 9.76
N VAL A 99 -3.50 1.43 8.71
CA VAL A 99 -3.77 1.03 7.32
C VAL A 99 -3.29 -0.39 7.05
N ALA A 100 -2.09 -0.73 7.51
CA ALA A 100 -1.55 -2.09 7.37
C ALA A 100 -2.42 -3.14 8.07
N ASP A 101 -2.99 -2.81 9.24
CA ASP A 101 -3.91 -3.68 9.98
C ASP A 101 -5.20 -3.96 9.19
N VAL A 102 -5.78 -2.93 8.57
CA VAL A 102 -6.97 -3.08 7.72
C VAL A 102 -6.67 -3.93 6.49
N ILE A 103 -5.53 -3.71 5.83
CA ILE A 103 -5.09 -4.51 4.69
C ILE A 103 -4.88 -5.97 5.12
N HIS A 104 -4.22 -6.19 6.26
CA HIS A 104 -4.02 -7.52 6.81
C HIS A 104 -5.35 -8.23 7.06
N GLY A 105 -6.30 -7.54 7.67
CA GLY A 105 -7.66 -8.04 7.88
C GLY A 105 -8.40 -8.36 6.57
N ARG A 106 -8.18 -7.61 5.49
CA ARG A 106 -8.80 -7.92 4.19
C ARG A 106 -8.14 -9.07 3.44
N LEU A 107 -6.83 -9.24 3.59
CA LEU A 107 -6.06 -10.28 2.89
C LEU A 107 -6.09 -11.64 3.61
N PHE A 108 -6.16 -11.62 4.94
CA PHE A 108 -6.04 -12.80 5.80
C PHE A 108 -7.19 -12.96 6.79
N GLY A 109 -8.00 -11.93 6.99
CA GLY A 109 -9.29 -12.08 7.66
C GLY A 109 -10.27 -12.79 6.73
N ASP A 110 -11.17 -13.53 7.34
CA ASP A 110 -12.13 -14.35 6.62
C ASP A 110 -13.08 -13.46 5.78
N PRO A 111 -13.35 -13.78 4.50
CA PRO A 111 -14.37 -13.09 3.71
C PRO A 111 -15.82 -13.35 4.19
N ASP A 112 -16.04 -14.14 5.24
CA ASP A 112 -17.37 -14.39 5.80
C ASP A 112 -17.86 -13.22 6.66
N GLY A 113 -18.36 -12.19 5.97
CA GLY A 113 -19.12 -11.10 6.57
C GLY A 113 -20.11 -10.41 5.61
N ASP A 114 -20.00 -10.64 4.30
CA ASP A 114 -20.91 -10.06 3.30
C ASP A 114 -20.91 -10.88 1.99
N ASN A 115 -21.45 -12.10 2.01
CA ASN A 115 -21.92 -12.80 0.80
C ASN A 115 -23.44 -13.06 0.89
N ASP A 116 -24.18 -12.15 1.54
CA ASP A 116 -25.64 -12.10 1.49
C ASP A 116 -26.09 -10.77 0.87
N ARG A 117 -26.04 -10.67 -0.48
CA ARG A 117 -27.12 -10.01 -1.24
C ARG A 117 -27.12 -10.30 -2.74
#